data_AF-A0AAP6EKX4-F1
#
_entry.id   AF-A0AAP6EKX4-F1
#
_cell.length_a   1.000
_cell.length_b   1.000
_cell.length_c   1.000
_cell.angle_alpha   90.00
_cell.angle_beta   90.00
_cell.angle_gamma   90.00
#
_symmetry.space_group_name_H-M   'P 1'
#
loop_
_entity.id
_entity.type
_entity.pdbx_description
1 polymer ?
#
loop_
_entity_poly.entity_id
_entity_poly.type
_entity_poly.pdbx_seq_one_letter_code
_entity_poly.pdbx_strand_id
1 'polypeptide(L)'
;MKNTHETATETNTSAVRAGRNITLDELATELSAIELRLRQLARAAEVPASPVELADVIDSLRSTASTVRETGDRMGLLARVVDGDVPLSTRFRDSDDPWGVAARGTDRPGYGGPAIVPTVWQLLKLAQDAKRPGGGETTTFPEAMDGIGIGWESKAASVRRRRERDAAVAVEVLTLTCEKCEAAEGEQCKTKTGWAADKAHVGRQRQAEANVDERLGGLGDNPVAVPDAR
;
A
#
# COMPACT_ATOMS: atom_id res chain seq x y z
N MET A 1 8.55 -8.72 -19.35
CA MET A 1 7.78 -7.46 -19.24
C MET A 1 7.12 -7.43 -17.87
N LYS A 2 7.40 -6.43 -17.04
CA LYS A 2 6.57 -6.16 -15.85
C LYS A 2 5.36 -5.37 -16.33
N ASN A 3 4.18 -5.97 -16.33
CA ASN A 3 2.93 -5.23 -16.51
C ASN A 3 2.75 -4.35 -15.26
N THR A 4 3.05 -3.06 -15.38
CA THR A 4 2.94 -2.06 -14.30
C THR A 4 1.91 -0.98 -14.60
N HIS A 5 0.98 -1.24 -15.51
CA HIS A 5 -0.12 -0.33 -15.78
C HIS A 5 -1.37 -0.84 -15.08
N GLU A 6 -1.66 -0.27 -13.91
CA GLU A 6 -3.02 -0.35 -13.35
C GLU A 6 -3.97 0.29 -14.37
N THR A 7 -4.95 -0.47 -14.83
CA THR A 7 -5.92 0.02 -15.82
C THR A 7 -6.93 0.97 -15.16
N ALA A 8 -7.63 1.82 -15.92
CA ALA A 8 -8.71 2.67 -15.39
C ALA A 8 -9.82 1.86 -14.68
N THR A 9 -9.92 0.56 -14.98
CA THR A 9 -10.80 -0.40 -14.32
C THR A 9 -10.34 -0.72 -12.89
N GLU A 10 -9.02 -0.78 -12.63
CA GLU A 10 -8.45 -1.12 -11.32
C GLU A 10 -8.58 0.02 -10.30
N THR A 11 -8.62 1.28 -10.75
CA THR A 11 -8.87 2.43 -9.88
C THR A 11 -10.35 2.64 -9.56
N ASN A 12 -11.25 1.95 -10.27
CA ASN A 12 -12.68 2.01 -10.04
C ASN A 12 -13.10 1.03 -8.94
N THR A 13 -13.13 1.52 -7.69
CA THR A 13 -13.60 0.73 -6.54
C THR A 13 -15.10 0.82 -6.30
N SER A 14 -15.91 1.33 -7.25
CA SER A 14 -17.37 1.49 -7.07
C SER A 14 -18.12 0.17 -6.89
N ALA A 15 -17.53 -0.96 -7.32
CA ALA A 15 -18.07 -2.29 -7.10
C ALA A 15 -17.86 -2.82 -5.67
N VAL A 16 -16.99 -2.18 -4.88
CA VAL A 16 -16.78 -2.46 -3.46
C VAL A 16 -17.81 -1.66 -2.66
N ARG A 17 -18.50 -2.28 -1.70
CA ARG A 17 -19.64 -1.68 -0.98
C ARG A 17 -19.22 -0.43 -0.18
N ALA A 18 -18.03 -0.40 0.41
CA ALA A 18 -17.48 0.79 1.06
C ALA A 18 -16.74 1.76 0.09
N GLY A 19 -16.69 1.46 -1.20
CA GLY A 19 -16.12 2.34 -2.22
C GLY A 19 -14.62 2.62 -2.01
N ARG A 20 -14.25 3.87 -1.72
CA ARG A 20 -12.82 4.28 -1.62
C ARG A 20 -12.10 3.76 -0.38
N ASN A 21 -12.83 3.41 0.69
CA ASN A 21 -12.26 3.02 1.98
C ASN A 21 -12.84 1.68 2.44
N ILE A 22 -12.29 0.57 1.94
CA ILE A 22 -12.73 -0.77 2.32
C ILE A 22 -12.41 -1.08 3.79
N THR A 23 -13.35 -1.69 4.51
CA THR A 23 -13.10 -2.21 5.87
C THR A 23 -12.38 -3.56 5.81
N LEU A 24 -11.73 -3.98 6.90
CA LEU A 24 -11.06 -5.29 6.93
C LEU A 24 -12.06 -6.46 6.88
N ASP A 25 -13.24 -6.29 7.48
CA ASP A 25 -14.33 -7.29 7.44
C ASP A 25 -14.92 -7.44 6.03
N GLU A 26 -15.10 -6.31 5.33
CA GLU A 26 -15.55 -6.35 3.94
C GLU A 26 -14.48 -6.97 3.03
N LEU A 27 -13.20 -6.63 3.22
CA LEU A 27 -12.11 -7.26 2.49
C LEU A 27 -12.06 -8.78 2.73
N ALA A 28 -12.27 -9.23 3.97
CA ALA A 28 -12.35 -10.65 4.29
C ALA A 28 -13.53 -11.32 3.56
N THR A 29 -14.69 -10.67 3.57
CA THR A 29 -15.91 -11.15 2.90
C THR A 29 -15.72 -11.29 1.38
N GLU A 30 -15.13 -10.29 0.73
CA GLU A 30 -14.85 -10.32 -0.71
C GLU A 30 -13.84 -11.43 -1.05
N LEU A 31 -12.80 -11.62 -0.23
CA LEU A 31 -11.83 -12.71 -0.42
C LEU A 31 -12.50 -14.08 -0.27
N SER A 32 -13.44 -14.27 0.65
CA SER A 32 -14.23 -15.50 0.74
C SER A 32 -15.10 -15.74 -0.51
N ALA A 33 -15.70 -14.69 -1.08
CA ALA A 33 -16.46 -14.81 -2.32
C ALA A 33 -15.57 -15.20 -3.51
N ILE A 34 -14.39 -14.60 -3.64
CA ILE A 34 -13.39 -14.91 -4.67
C ILE A 34 -12.91 -16.36 -4.53
N GLU A 35 -12.61 -16.79 -3.30
CA GLU A 35 -12.17 -18.15 -3.01
C GLU A 35 -13.18 -19.20 -3.46
N LEU A 36 -14.46 -19.01 -3.10
CA LEU A 36 -15.55 -19.87 -3.55
C LEU A 36 -15.64 -19.88 -5.08
N ARG A 37 -15.53 -18.72 -5.73
CA ARG A 37 -15.63 -18.62 -7.19
C ARG A 37 -14.50 -19.35 -7.90
N LEU A 38 -13.27 -19.28 -7.41
CA LEU A 38 -12.13 -20.03 -7.94
C LEU A 38 -12.36 -21.54 -7.85
N ARG A 39 -12.91 -22.03 -6.73
CA ARG A 39 -13.26 -23.45 -6.58
C ARG A 39 -14.38 -23.88 -7.52
N GLN A 40 -15.40 -23.05 -7.71
CA GLN A 40 -16.47 -23.30 -8.67
C GLN A 40 -15.94 -23.39 -10.10
N LEU A 41 -15.00 -22.51 -10.49
CA LEU A 41 -14.36 -22.56 -11.79
C LEU A 41 -13.52 -23.82 -11.97
N ALA A 42 -12.73 -24.20 -10.96
CA ALA A 42 -11.95 -25.44 -10.99
C ALA A 42 -12.87 -26.66 -11.17
N ARG A 43 -14.01 -26.69 -10.47
CA ARG A 43 -15.01 -27.76 -10.59
C ARG A 43 -15.66 -27.79 -11.96
N ALA A 44 -16.02 -26.63 -12.53
CA ALA A 44 -16.60 -26.56 -13.87
C ALA A 44 -15.59 -27.00 -14.95
N ALA A 45 -14.31 -26.70 -14.76
CA ALA A 45 -13.24 -27.08 -15.69
C ALA A 45 -12.94 -28.59 -15.72
N GLU A 46 -13.46 -29.39 -14.77
CA GLU A 46 -13.38 -30.86 -14.81
C GLU A 46 -14.19 -31.46 -15.97
N VAL A 47 -15.18 -30.73 -16.50
CA VAL A 47 -16.00 -31.14 -17.64
C VAL A 47 -16.09 -29.98 -18.63
N PRO A 48 -14.99 -29.67 -19.35
CA PRO A 48 -14.98 -28.57 -20.28
C PRO A 48 -15.87 -28.87 -21.49
N ALA A 49 -16.53 -27.84 -22.03
CA ALA A 49 -17.36 -27.97 -23.24
C ALA A 49 -16.54 -28.37 -24.48
N SER A 50 -15.24 -28.08 -24.47
CA SER A 50 -14.27 -28.47 -25.50
C SER A 50 -13.33 -29.55 -24.92
N PRO A 51 -12.94 -30.57 -25.70
CA PRO A 51 -12.10 -31.68 -25.23
C PRO A 51 -10.63 -31.25 -25.11
N VAL A 52 -10.34 -30.41 -24.13
CA VAL A 52 -9.00 -29.90 -23.81
C VAL A 52 -8.63 -30.38 -22.41
N GLU A 53 -7.41 -30.88 -22.24
CA GLU A 53 -6.88 -31.25 -20.92
C GLU A 53 -6.57 -29.97 -20.12
N LEU A 54 -7.15 -29.88 -18.92
CA LEU A 54 -7.10 -28.70 -18.06
C LEU A 54 -6.59 -29.00 -16.63
N ALA A 55 -6.05 -30.19 -16.36
CA ALA A 55 -5.56 -30.60 -15.05
C ALA A 55 -4.66 -29.54 -14.37
N ASP A 56 -3.66 -29.04 -15.07
CA ASP A 56 -2.74 -28.01 -14.53
C ASP A 56 -3.48 -26.70 -14.19
N VAL A 57 -4.49 -26.32 -14.98
CA VAL A 57 -5.31 -25.14 -14.73
C VAL A 57 -6.21 -25.35 -13.51
N ILE A 58 -6.83 -26.52 -13.40
CA ILE A 58 -7.67 -26.90 -12.26
C ILE A 58 -6.87 -26.84 -10.96
N ASP A 59 -5.66 -27.39 -10.94
CA ASP A 59 -4.80 -27.38 -9.77
C ASP A 59 -4.29 -25.98 -9.44
N SER A 60 -3.97 -25.16 -10.46
CA SER A 60 -3.63 -23.75 -10.27
C SER A 60 -4.80 -22.96 -9.64
N LEU A 61 -6.05 -23.17 -10.10
CA LEU A 61 -7.23 -22.52 -9.54
C LEU A 61 -7.47 -22.92 -8.07
N ARG A 62 -7.32 -24.21 -7.74
CA ARG A 62 -7.46 -24.73 -6.36
C ARG A 62 -6.35 -24.22 -5.44
N SER A 63 -5.12 -24.15 -5.94
CA SER A 63 -3.98 -23.58 -5.21
C SER A 63 -4.22 -22.10 -4.92
N THR A 64 -4.58 -21.33 -5.94
CA THR A 64 -4.92 -19.90 -5.81
C THR A 64 -6.06 -19.69 -4.81
N ALA A 65 -7.11 -20.52 -4.86
CA ALA A 65 -8.21 -20.46 -3.90
C ALA A 65 -7.74 -20.65 -2.45
N SER A 66 -6.77 -21.55 -2.21
CA SER A 66 -6.20 -21.76 -0.87
C SER A 66 -5.42 -20.54 -0.39
N THR A 67 -4.62 -19.92 -1.25
CA THR A 67 -3.91 -18.67 -0.92
C THR A 67 -4.87 -17.51 -0.63
N VAL A 68 -5.95 -17.39 -1.41
CA VAL A 68 -6.99 -16.38 -1.18
C VAL A 68 -7.67 -16.61 0.17
N ARG A 69 -7.99 -17.86 0.52
CA ARG A 69 -8.55 -18.22 1.84
C ARG A 69 -7.65 -17.76 2.98
N GLU A 70 -6.36 -18.11 2.94
CA GLU A 70 -5.41 -17.74 3.98
C GLU A 70 -5.31 -16.21 4.15
N THR A 71 -5.45 -15.47 3.05
CA THR A 71 -5.48 -14.01 3.08
C THR A 71 -6.78 -13.50 3.70
N GLY A 72 -7.93 -14.08 3.33
CA GLY A 72 -9.23 -13.76 3.90
C GLY A 72 -9.30 -14.02 5.42
N ASP A 73 -8.86 -15.19 5.87
CA ASP A 73 -8.78 -15.55 7.29
C ASP A 73 -7.91 -14.55 8.08
N ARG A 74 -6.80 -14.11 7.47
CA ARG A 74 -5.93 -13.09 8.06
C ARG A 74 -6.63 -11.73 8.19
N MET A 75 -7.38 -11.31 7.18
CA MET A 75 -8.13 -10.04 7.23
C MET A 75 -9.26 -10.10 8.27
N GLY A 76 -9.96 -11.23 8.38
CA GLY A 76 -10.97 -11.44 9.42
C GLY A 76 -10.39 -11.39 10.83
N LEU A 77 -9.22 -12.01 11.05
CA LEU A 77 -8.52 -11.89 12.33
C LEU A 77 -8.09 -10.44 12.61
N LEU A 78 -7.60 -9.71 11.60
CA LEU A 78 -7.24 -8.31 11.77
C LEU A 78 -8.44 -7.40 12.04
N ALA A 79 -9.60 -7.67 11.45
CA ALA A 79 -10.82 -6.91 11.73
C ALA A 79 -11.13 -6.97 13.24
N ARG A 80 -11.13 -8.18 13.81
CA ARG A 80 -11.29 -8.39 15.26
C ARG A 80 -10.21 -7.71 16.10
N VAL A 81 -8.96 -7.68 15.62
CA VAL A 81 -7.88 -6.94 16.30
C VAL A 81 -8.18 -5.44 16.32
N VAL A 82 -8.56 -4.86 15.17
CA VAL A 82 -8.85 -3.43 15.02
C VAL A 82 -10.09 -3.01 15.81
N ASP A 83 -11.10 -3.87 15.89
CA ASP A 83 -12.32 -3.64 16.68
C ASP A 83 -12.07 -3.76 18.21
N GLY A 84 -10.89 -4.26 18.62
CA GLY A 84 -10.50 -4.40 20.02
C GLY A 84 -10.86 -5.74 20.67
N ASP A 85 -11.44 -6.68 19.92
CA ASP A 85 -11.81 -8.02 20.41
C ASP A 85 -10.60 -8.90 20.77
N VAL A 86 -9.42 -8.56 20.24
CA VAL A 86 -8.19 -9.31 20.45
C VAL A 86 -7.20 -8.44 21.23
N PRO A 87 -6.82 -8.84 22.46
CA PRO A 87 -5.81 -8.11 23.21
C PRO A 87 -4.45 -8.20 22.54
N LEU A 88 -3.70 -7.11 22.62
CA LEU A 88 -2.37 -6.94 22.06
C LEU A 88 -1.37 -6.64 23.17
N SER A 89 -0.16 -7.19 23.10
CA SER A 89 0.92 -6.80 24.00
C SER A 89 1.21 -5.30 23.86
N THR A 90 1.48 -4.58 24.94
CA THR A 90 1.84 -3.14 24.86
C THR A 90 3.19 -2.90 24.19
N ARG A 91 4.04 -3.93 24.12
CA ARG A 91 5.39 -3.88 23.53
C ARG A 91 5.73 -5.14 22.74
N PHE A 92 6.67 -5.01 21.80
CA PHE A 92 7.22 -6.16 21.10
C PHE A 92 8.20 -6.91 22.01
N ARG A 93 7.94 -8.19 22.25
CA ARG A 93 8.74 -9.00 23.18
C ARG A 93 10.24 -9.04 22.84
N ASP A 94 10.60 -9.09 21.56
CA ASP A 94 11.98 -9.30 21.14
C ASP A 94 12.87 -8.06 21.25
N SER A 95 12.28 -6.86 21.30
CA SER A 95 13.03 -5.59 21.34
C SER A 95 12.58 -4.64 22.45
N ASP A 96 11.52 -4.99 23.18
CA ASP A 96 10.83 -4.12 24.15
C ASP A 96 10.32 -2.79 23.52
N ASP A 97 10.25 -2.72 22.18
CA ASP A 97 9.80 -1.52 21.48
C ASP A 97 8.31 -1.28 21.72
N PRO A 98 7.89 -0.04 22.05
CA PRO A 98 6.48 0.33 22.07
C PRO A 98 5.92 0.51 20.65
N TRP A 99 4.59 0.53 20.57
CA TRP A 99 3.82 0.80 19.35
C TRP A 99 2.65 1.74 19.64
N GLY A 100 1.93 2.19 18.61
CA GLY A 100 0.83 3.13 18.78
C GLY A 100 1.31 4.50 19.27
N VAL A 101 0.50 5.16 20.08
CA VAL A 101 0.83 6.46 20.70
C VAL A 101 2.09 6.37 21.56
N ALA A 102 2.27 5.24 22.26
CA ALA A 102 3.41 5.04 23.14
C ALA A 102 4.76 5.01 22.39
N ALA A 103 4.75 4.81 21.08
CA ALA A 103 5.95 4.90 20.24
C ALA A 103 6.31 6.32 19.80
N ARG A 104 5.47 7.33 20.10
CA ARG A 104 5.71 8.71 19.68
C ARG A 104 6.97 9.26 20.33
N GLY A 105 7.87 9.82 19.51
CA GLY A 105 9.13 10.42 19.98
C GLY A 105 10.17 9.40 20.48
N THR A 106 9.99 8.11 20.22
CA THR A 106 10.95 7.07 20.62
C THR A 106 11.86 6.66 19.46
N ASP A 107 13.16 6.59 19.72
CA ASP A 107 14.13 5.98 18.82
C ASP A 107 14.13 4.46 19.04
N ARG A 108 13.62 3.72 18.05
CA ARG A 108 13.39 2.27 18.16
C ARG A 108 14.44 1.49 17.37
N PRO A 109 15.27 0.66 18.02
CA PRO A 109 16.35 -0.07 17.37
C PRO A 109 15.86 -1.26 16.53
N GLY A 110 14.74 -1.90 16.90
CA GLY A 110 14.30 -3.16 16.29
C GLY A 110 13.36 -3.01 15.09
N TYR A 111 12.46 -2.02 15.13
CA TYR A 111 11.37 -1.90 14.14
C TYR A 111 11.38 -0.63 13.27
N GLY A 112 12.43 0.20 13.34
CA GLY A 112 12.75 1.27 12.38
C GLY A 112 11.73 2.43 12.27
N GLY A 113 12.19 3.66 12.48
CA GLY A 113 11.39 4.90 12.30
C GLY A 113 10.20 5.04 13.26
N PRO A 114 9.35 6.09 13.11
CA PRO A 114 8.16 6.33 13.94
C PRO A 114 6.96 5.53 13.45
N ALA A 115 7.05 4.20 13.36
CA ALA A 115 5.90 3.33 13.10
C ALA A 115 4.96 3.29 14.32
N ILE A 116 4.25 4.40 14.48
CA ILE A 116 3.07 4.59 15.30
C ILE A 116 1.99 3.61 14.85
N VAL A 117 1.82 3.43 13.52
CA VAL A 117 0.88 2.46 12.93
C VAL A 117 1.62 1.15 12.62
N PRO A 118 1.29 0.03 13.31
CA PRO A 118 1.94 -1.26 13.04
C PRO A 118 1.50 -1.87 11.71
N THR A 119 2.36 -2.70 11.13
CA THR A 119 2.02 -3.57 9.99
C THR A 119 1.11 -4.73 10.42
N VAL A 120 0.47 -5.39 9.45
CA VAL A 120 -0.31 -6.62 9.65
C VAL A 120 0.45 -7.65 10.48
N TRP A 121 1.69 -7.97 10.10
CA TRP A 121 2.50 -8.97 10.80
C TRP A 121 2.85 -8.57 12.22
N GLN A 122 3.09 -7.27 12.46
CA GLN A 122 3.33 -6.75 13.80
C GLN A 122 2.10 -6.88 14.69
N LEU A 123 0.89 -6.55 14.19
CA LEU A 123 -0.35 -6.73 14.96
C LEU A 123 -0.60 -8.21 15.29
N LEU A 124 -0.40 -9.11 14.33
CA LEU A 124 -0.53 -10.55 14.57
C LEU A 124 0.49 -11.06 15.60
N LYS A 125 1.72 -10.56 15.55
CA LYS A 125 2.75 -10.89 16.53
C LYS A 125 2.40 -10.38 17.94
N LEU A 126 1.94 -9.14 18.06
CA LEU A 126 1.50 -8.56 19.34
C LEU A 126 0.32 -9.34 19.93
N ALA A 127 -0.62 -9.80 19.10
CA ALA A 127 -1.73 -10.66 19.51
C ALA A 127 -1.25 -12.05 19.97
N GLN A 128 -0.23 -12.62 19.32
CA GLN A 128 0.38 -13.89 19.73
C GLN A 128 1.13 -13.74 21.05
N ASP A 129 1.89 -12.66 21.22
CA ASP A 129 2.66 -12.40 22.44
C ASP A 129 1.75 -12.16 23.65
N ALA A 130 0.61 -11.47 23.47
CA ALA A 130 -0.41 -11.29 24.51
C ALA A 130 -1.00 -12.61 25.04
N LYS A 131 -1.09 -13.64 24.18
CA LYS A 131 -1.66 -14.96 24.54
C LYS A 131 -0.67 -15.88 25.25
N ARG A 132 0.62 -15.56 25.27
CA ARG A 132 1.63 -16.46 25.85
C ARG A 132 1.56 -16.43 27.39
N PRO A 133 1.86 -17.56 28.07
CA PRO A 133 2.02 -17.57 29.52
C PRO A 133 3.12 -16.60 29.95
N GLY A 134 2.83 -15.73 30.91
CA GLY A 134 3.72 -14.62 31.29
C GLY A 134 3.74 -13.47 30.26
N GLY A 135 2.75 -13.40 29.38
CA GLY A 135 2.48 -12.25 28.53
C GLY A 135 2.36 -11.02 29.42
N GLY A 136 3.13 -9.99 29.09
CA GLY A 136 3.18 -8.75 29.86
C GLY A 136 1.85 -7.98 29.80
N GLU A 137 1.92 -6.68 30.05
CA GLU A 137 0.77 -5.81 29.96
C GLU A 137 0.14 -5.84 28.54
N THR A 138 -1.19 -5.82 28.49
CA THR A 138 -1.97 -5.84 27.24
C THR A 138 -2.81 -4.58 27.09
N THR A 139 -3.07 -4.20 25.84
CA THR A 139 -3.97 -3.10 25.44
C THR A 139 -4.79 -3.55 24.23
N THR A 140 -5.79 -2.76 23.83
CA THR A 140 -6.54 -2.96 22.58
C THR A 140 -6.02 -2.04 21.46
N PHE A 141 -6.35 -2.37 20.21
CA PHE A 141 -5.99 -1.51 19.08
C PHE A 141 -6.59 -0.11 19.17
N PRO A 142 -7.90 0.09 19.49
CA PRO A 142 -8.46 1.44 19.63
C PRO A 142 -7.78 2.27 20.71
N GLU A 143 -7.45 1.68 21.87
CA GLU A 143 -6.77 2.39 22.95
C GLU A 143 -5.35 2.82 22.57
N ALA A 144 -4.56 1.90 21.99
CA ALA A 144 -3.18 2.19 21.60
C ALA A 144 -3.08 3.17 20.42
N MET A 145 -4.16 3.31 19.64
CA MET A 145 -4.23 4.17 18.46
C MET A 145 -4.99 5.49 18.71
N ASP A 146 -5.48 5.73 19.93
CA ASP A 146 -6.24 6.95 20.24
C ASP A 146 -5.42 8.22 19.97
N GLY A 147 -5.99 9.19 19.26
CA GLY A 147 -5.26 10.38 18.82
C GLY A 147 -4.27 10.16 17.67
N ILE A 148 -4.31 9.01 16.98
CA ILE A 148 -3.63 8.76 15.70
C ILE A 148 -4.69 8.66 14.61
N GLY A 149 -4.74 9.61 13.67
CA GLY A 149 -5.79 9.53 12.65
C GLY A 149 -5.94 10.64 11.63
N ILE A 150 -5.24 11.78 11.73
CA ILE A 150 -5.42 12.83 10.71
C ILE A 150 -4.40 12.61 9.58
N GLY A 151 -4.88 11.95 8.51
CA GLY A 151 -4.20 11.94 7.21
C GLY A 151 -3.35 10.71 6.86
N TRP A 152 -3.37 9.62 7.63
CA TRP A 152 -2.54 8.44 7.32
C TRP A 152 -2.84 7.87 5.91
N GLU A 153 -1.78 7.54 5.19
CA GLU A 153 -1.83 6.87 3.90
C GLU A 153 -0.99 5.59 3.92
N SER A 154 -1.47 4.53 3.27
CA SER A 154 -0.67 3.33 3.09
C SER A 154 0.58 3.61 2.25
N LYS A 155 1.70 2.93 2.55
CA LYS A 155 2.93 3.03 1.76
C LYS A 155 2.70 2.74 0.27
N ALA A 156 1.76 1.86 -0.05
CA ALA A 156 1.40 1.52 -1.43
C ALA A 156 0.78 2.72 -2.15
N ALA A 157 -0.16 3.41 -1.50
CA ALA A 157 -0.77 4.61 -2.05
C ALA A 157 0.25 5.77 -2.15
N SER A 158 1.17 5.92 -1.19
CA SER A 158 2.27 6.90 -1.30
C SER A 158 3.20 6.62 -2.48
N VAL A 159 3.53 5.34 -2.71
CA VAL A 159 4.32 4.91 -3.87
C VAL A 159 3.57 5.19 -5.18
N ARG A 160 2.26 4.90 -5.24
CA ARG A 160 1.42 5.20 -6.40
C ARG A 160 1.41 6.70 -6.69
N ARG A 161 1.11 7.54 -5.70
CA ARG A 161 1.13 9.01 -5.86
C ARG A 161 2.48 9.54 -6.32
N ARG A 162 3.58 8.98 -5.80
CA ARG A 162 4.92 9.33 -6.28
C ARG A 162 5.10 8.98 -7.76
N ARG A 163 4.65 7.80 -8.20
CA ARG A 163 4.70 7.41 -9.63
C ARG A 163 3.82 8.31 -10.50
N GLU A 164 2.62 8.63 -10.06
CA GLU A 164 1.69 9.54 -10.75
C GLU A 164 2.33 10.93 -10.89
N ARG A 165 2.96 11.45 -9.83
CA ARG A 165 3.74 12.69 -9.87
C ARG A 165 4.90 12.59 -10.84
N ASP A 166 5.73 11.55 -10.75
CA ASP A 166 6.90 11.38 -11.62
C ASP A 166 6.49 11.32 -13.10
N ALA A 167 5.37 10.67 -13.41
CA ALA A 167 4.77 10.66 -14.74
C ALA A 167 4.27 12.06 -15.16
N ALA A 168 3.60 12.79 -14.27
CA ALA A 168 3.16 14.15 -14.54
C ALA A 168 4.34 15.10 -14.78
N VAL A 169 5.43 14.96 -14.00
CA VAL A 169 6.67 15.72 -14.18
C VAL A 169 7.32 15.38 -15.52
N ALA A 170 7.36 14.11 -15.93
CA ALA A 170 7.90 13.73 -17.23
C ALA A 170 7.14 14.38 -18.41
N VAL A 171 5.82 14.52 -18.29
CA VAL A 171 4.99 15.25 -19.26
C VAL A 171 5.25 16.76 -19.19
N GLU A 172 5.26 17.34 -18.00
CA GLU A 172 5.49 18.79 -17.77
C GLU A 172 6.88 19.22 -18.23
N VAL A 173 7.90 18.37 -18.10
CA VAL A 173 9.24 18.66 -18.64
C VAL A 173 9.16 18.97 -20.13
N LEU A 174 8.34 18.26 -20.89
CA LEU A 174 8.20 18.46 -22.33
C LEU A 174 7.43 19.73 -22.69
N THR A 175 6.62 20.30 -21.80
CA THR A 175 5.89 21.56 -22.06
C THR A 175 6.78 22.80 -21.91
N LEU A 176 7.87 22.69 -21.13
CA LEU A 176 8.77 23.80 -20.84
C LEU A 176 9.89 23.93 -21.87
N THR A 177 10.26 25.15 -22.26
CA THR A 177 11.48 25.39 -23.04
C THR A 177 12.73 25.27 -22.15
N CYS A 178 13.79 24.62 -22.64
CA CYS A 178 15.03 24.50 -21.89
C CYS A 178 15.95 25.70 -22.09
N GLU A 179 16.17 26.51 -21.05
CA GLU A 179 17.09 27.66 -21.12
C GLU A 179 18.56 27.30 -21.41
N LYS A 180 18.98 26.05 -21.12
CA LYS A 180 20.38 25.63 -21.25
C LYS A 180 20.76 25.08 -22.64
N CYS A 181 19.83 24.42 -23.31
CA CYS A 181 20.06 23.83 -24.64
C CYS A 181 19.03 24.24 -25.68
N GLU A 182 18.17 25.20 -25.34
CA GLU A 182 17.14 25.78 -26.20
C GLU A 182 16.17 24.74 -26.78
N ALA A 183 16.07 23.57 -26.14
CA ALA A 183 15.11 22.54 -26.54
C ALA A 183 13.69 23.12 -26.36
N ALA A 184 12.95 23.17 -27.46
CA ALA A 184 11.61 23.73 -27.50
C ALA A 184 10.58 22.82 -26.81
N GLU A 185 9.34 23.29 -26.76
CA GLU A 185 8.19 22.49 -26.36
C GLU A 185 8.09 21.20 -27.21
N GLY A 186 7.83 20.07 -26.55
CA GLY A 186 7.82 18.74 -27.14
C GLY A 186 9.19 18.10 -27.36
N GLU A 187 10.29 18.85 -27.26
CA GLU A 187 11.64 18.31 -27.46
C GLU A 187 12.31 17.85 -26.17
N GLN A 188 13.00 16.71 -26.24
CA GLN A 188 13.93 16.28 -25.19
C GLN A 188 15.15 17.21 -25.15
N CYS A 189 15.73 17.37 -23.96
CA CYS A 189 16.99 18.09 -23.82
C CYS A 189 18.09 17.39 -24.64
N LYS A 190 19.02 18.17 -25.18
CA LYS A 190 20.15 17.66 -25.96
C LYS A 190 21.42 17.70 -25.10
N THR A 191 22.23 16.66 -25.23
CA THR A 191 23.59 16.61 -24.68
C THR A 191 24.51 17.60 -25.42
N LYS A 192 25.73 17.83 -24.91
CA LYS A 192 26.71 18.69 -25.58
C LYS A 192 27.04 18.27 -27.02
N THR A 193 26.85 17.00 -27.35
CA THR A 193 27.10 16.43 -28.68
C THR A 193 25.84 16.42 -29.57
N GLY A 194 24.74 17.02 -29.13
CA GLY A 194 23.50 17.18 -29.92
C GLY A 194 22.51 16.01 -29.82
N TRP A 195 22.88 14.91 -29.17
CA TRP A 195 22.00 13.75 -28.97
C TRP A 195 20.95 14.01 -27.90
N ALA A 196 19.77 13.41 -28.05
CA ALA A 196 18.74 13.43 -27.00
C ALA A 196 19.30 12.84 -25.70
N ALA A 197 19.09 13.57 -24.60
CA ALA A 197 19.52 13.18 -23.28
C ALA A 197 18.44 12.38 -22.57
N ASP A 198 18.83 11.31 -21.89
CA ASP A 198 17.92 10.50 -21.07
C ASP A 198 17.25 11.29 -19.95
N LYS A 199 17.86 12.41 -19.54
CA LYS A 199 17.36 13.29 -18.49
C LYS A 199 17.36 14.75 -18.94
N ALA A 200 16.34 15.49 -18.51
CA ALA A 200 16.30 16.93 -18.69
C ALA A 200 17.38 17.65 -17.86
N HIS A 201 17.75 18.85 -18.31
CA HIS A 201 18.61 19.72 -17.51
C HIS A 201 17.95 20.08 -16.18
N VAL A 202 18.74 20.16 -15.12
CA VAL A 202 18.28 20.35 -13.73
C VAL A 202 17.32 21.54 -13.57
N GLY A 203 17.57 22.66 -14.26
CA GLY A 203 16.68 23.83 -14.21
C GLY A 203 15.27 23.52 -14.73
N ARG A 204 15.18 22.94 -15.94
CA ARG A 204 13.91 22.52 -16.56
C ARG A 204 13.18 21.47 -15.71
N GLN A 205 13.94 20.51 -15.16
CA GLN A 205 13.41 19.47 -14.27
C GLN A 205 12.79 20.07 -13.00
N ARG A 206 13.51 20.98 -12.31
CA ARG A 206 13.02 21.62 -11.08
C ARG A 206 11.80 22.50 -11.31
N GLN A 207 11.75 23.20 -12.45
CA GLN A 207 10.58 24.00 -12.82
C GLN A 207 9.36 23.11 -13.10
N ALA A 208 9.54 22.00 -13.81
CA ALA A 208 8.48 21.02 -14.03
C ALA A 208 7.98 20.42 -12.71
N GLU A 209 8.89 20.08 -11.80
CA GLU A 209 8.55 19.62 -10.44
C GLU A 209 7.74 20.66 -9.67
N ALA A 210 8.15 21.93 -9.67
CA ALA A 210 7.43 23.01 -9.01
C ALA A 210 6.02 23.22 -9.57
N ASN A 211 5.86 23.24 -10.90
CA ASN A 211 4.55 23.36 -11.56
C ASN A 211 3.62 22.19 -11.21
N VAL A 212 4.15 20.96 -11.21
CA VAL A 212 3.37 19.77 -10.87
C VAL A 212 3.01 19.78 -9.39
N ASP A 213 3.92 20.16 -8.50
CA ASP A 213 3.68 20.24 -7.06
C ASP A 213 2.67 21.35 -6.71
N GLU A 214 2.73 22.50 -7.38
CA GLU A 214 1.73 23.57 -7.23
C GLU A 214 0.34 23.10 -7.67
N ARG A 215 0.25 22.38 -8.80
CA ARG A 215 -1.01 21.87 -9.35
C ARG A 215 -1.61 20.73 -8.52
N LEU A 216 -0.78 19.80 -8.03
CA LEU A 216 -1.24 18.61 -7.30
C LEU A 216 -1.40 18.85 -5.79
N GLY A 217 -0.93 20.00 -5.28
CA GLY A 217 -0.75 20.24 -3.86
C GLY A 217 0.43 19.40 -3.37
N GLY A 218 1.58 20.05 -3.18
CA GLY A 218 2.88 19.40 -3.02
C GLY A 218 2.88 18.16 -2.13
N LEU A 219 3.75 17.19 -2.45
CA LEU A 219 3.97 16.02 -1.61
C LEU A 219 4.43 16.46 -0.21
N GLY A 220 3.48 16.62 0.70
CA GLY A 220 3.81 16.60 2.12
C GLY A 220 4.56 15.30 2.40
N ASP A 221 5.58 15.38 3.27
CA ASP A 221 6.19 14.18 3.81
C ASP A 221 5.09 13.26 4.32
N ASN A 222 5.27 11.97 4.02
CA ASN A 222 4.38 10.89 4.46
C ASN A 222 3.84 11.20 5.86
N PRO A 223 2.52 11.26 6.09
CA PRO A 223 1.88 11.82 7.30
C PRO A 223 2.18 11.06 8.61
N VAL A 224 3.17 10.18 8.60
CA VAL A 224 3.82 9.63 9.79
C VAL A 224 4.62 10.71 10.54
N ALA A 225 4.92 11.86 9.92
CA ALA A 225 5.28 13.09 10.63
C ALA A 225 4.00 13.91 10.87
N VAL A 226 3.23 13.53 11.89
CA VAL A 226 2.15 14.40 12.39
C VAL A 226 2.84 15.65 12.98
N PRO A 227 2.55 16.87 12.50
CA PRO A 227 3.02 18.07 13.16
C PRO A 227 2.46 18.10 14.58
N ASP A 228 3.28 18.46 15.56
CA ASP A 228 2.88 18.56 16.97
C ASP A 228 1.50 19.22 17.10
N ALA A 229 0.52 18.44 17.57
CA ALA A 229 -0.80 18.98 17.89
C ALA A 229 -0.62 19.95 19.08
N ARG A 230 -1.00 21.20 18.86
CA ARG A 230 -1.12 22.23 19.90
C ARG A 230 -2.22 21.89 20.90
#